data_AF-A0A0P1FKS6-F1
#
_entry.id   AF-A0A0P1FKS6-F1
#
_cell.length_a   1.000
_cell.length_b   1.000
_cell.length_c   1.000
_cell.angle_alpha   90.00
_cell.angle_beta   90.00
_cell.angle_gamma   90.00
#
_symmetry.space_group_name_H-M   'P 1'
#
loop_
_entity.id
_entity.type
_entity.pdbx_description
1 polymer ?
#
loop_
_entity_poly.entity_id
_entity_poly.type
_entity_poly.pdbx_seq_one_letter_code
_entity_poly.pdbx_strand_id
1 'polypeptide(L)'
;MIEKSRERNFWEDWDTFREADDPLRFNSSLKNNGSWTRFHALPNAKRFATTNDEQKVVLKRANTIGGELFGVGSEVWCVSLQFRDFRARPAGLLHGWPSGSLKLQHSVVGDPYVDEDVTVDVYAGLDRWEPGRFDAQLLEIADAALNAFWFEPSEGIVFKPYDGGFDLYMKTAELFSRLENRYVDWMSTRDDKL
;
A
#
# COMPACT_ATOMS: atom_id res chain seq x y z
N MET A 1 -33.53 -18.87 2.51
CA MET A 1 -33.22 -17.44 2.46
C MET A 1 -31.84 -17.31 1.84
N ILE A 2 -31.75 -16.71 0.66
CA ILE A 2 -30.45 -16.39 0.06
C ILE A 2 -30.04 -15.08 0.72
N GLU A 3 -29.04 -15.15 1.58
CA GLU A 3 -28.40 -13.97 2.16
C GLU A 3 -27.80 -13.18 0.99
N LYS A 4 -28.43 -12.05 0.63
CA LYS A 4 -27.83 -11.12 -0.32
C LYS A 4 -26.55 -10.63 0.34
N SER A 5 -25.38 -11.05 -0.15
CA SER A 5 -24.12 -10.49 0.32
C SER A 5 -24.19 -8.98 0.18
N ARG A 6 -24.07 -8.26 1.29
CA ARG A 6 -23.95 -6.80 1.28
C ARG A 6 -22.77 -6.45 0.37
N GLU A 7 -23.01 -5.58 -0.62
CA GLU A 7 -21.93 -5.04 -1.45
C GLU A 7 -20.97 -4.30 -0.52
N ARG A 8 -19.70 -4.72 -0.48
CA ARG A 8 -18.70 -4.13 0.40
C ARG A 8 -18.39 -2.70 -0.05
N ASN A 9 -18.32 -1.78 0.91
CA ASN A 9 -18.02 -0.37 0.68
C ASN A 9 -16.66 -0.04 1.30
N PHE A 10 -15.73 0.45 0.47
CA PHE A 10 -14.38 0.78 0.92
C PHE A 10 -14.36 1.83 2.03
N TRP A 11 -15.21 2.86 1.97
CA TRP A 11 -15.22 3.93 2.98
C TRP A 11 -15.75 3.42 4.32
N GLU A 12 -16.80 2.60 4.30
CA GLU A 12 -17.29 1.97 5.52
C GLU A 12 -16.20 1.08 6.16
N ASP A 13 -15.49 0.29 5.35
CA ASP A 13 -14.38 -0.54 5.81
C ASP A 13 -13.19 0.31 6.31
N TRP A 14 -12.87 1.41 5.61
CA TRP A 14 -11.76 2.30 5.94
C TRP A 14 -11.98 3.05 7.26
N ASP A 15 -13.19 3.56 7.49
CA ASP A 15 -13.54 4.30 8.70
C ASP A 15 -13.40 3.42 9.95
N THR A 16 -13.53 2.09 9.83
CA THR A 16 -13.24 1.17 10.95
C THR A 16 -11.76 1.13 11.33
N PHE A 17 -10.86 1.38 10.38
CA PHE A 17 -9.43 1.45 10.65
C PHE A 17 -9.05 2.76 11.33
N ARG A 18 -9.65 3.88 10.89
CA ARG A 18 -9.38 5.24 11.38
C ARG A 18 -10.66 6.07 11.44
N GLU A 19 -11.09 6.45 12.63
CA GLU A 19 -12.32 7.22 12.87
C GLU A 19 -12.42 8.61 12.18
N ALA A 20 -11.46 9.05 11.35
CA ALA A 20 -11.55 10.27 10.53
C ALA A 20 -10.39 10.55 9.53
N ASP A 21 -9.35 9.71 9.45
CA ASP A 21 -8.17 10.04 8.63
C ASP A 21 -8.35 9.65 7.16
N ASP A 22 -8.21 10.64 6.27
CA ASP A 22 -8.21 10.47 4.82
C ASP A 22 -7.08 9.49 4.39
N PRO A 23 -7.36 8.45 3.58
CA PRO A 23 -6.34 7.55 3.02
C PRO A 23 -5.20 8.26 2.29
N LEU A 24 -5.44 9.48 1.80
CA LEU A 24 -4.46 10.33 1.14
C LEU A 24 -3.50 11.00 2.12
N ARG A 25 -3.90 11.18 3.38
CA ARG A 25 -3.11 11.78 4.47
C ARG A 25 -2.37 10.72 5.29
N PHE A 26 -2.07 9.58 4.68
CA PHE A 26 -1.21 8.55 5.24
C PHE A 26 0.24 9.05 5.36
N ASN A 27 0.50 9.95 6.33
CA ASN A 27 1.81 10.47 6.67
C ASN A 27 1.89 10.92 8.14
N SER A 28 3.15 11.04 8.61
CA SER A 28 3.68 11.52 9.91
C SER A 28 3.01 11.07 11.21
N SER A 29 1.70 11.27 11.43
CA SER A 29 0.99 10.91 12.67
C SER A 29 1.16 9.44 13.06
N LEU A 30 1.26 8.57 12.06
CA LEU A 30 1.33 7.11 12.23
C LEU A 30 2.70 6.57 12.52
N LYS A 31 3.72 7.28 12.05
CA LYS A 31 5.09 7.00 12.43
C LYS A 31 5.28 7.22 13.93
N ASN A 32 4.52 8.16 14.50
CA ASN A 32 4.68 8.61 15.88
C ASN A 32 3.89 7.80 16.92
N ASN A 33 2.86 7.04 16.52
CA ASN A 33 2.03 6.24 17.44
C ASN A 33 2.42 4.75 17.52
N GLY A 34 3.59 4.36 16.99
CA GLY A 34 4.07 2.97 17.05
C GLY A 34 3.27 1.97 16.21
N SER A 35 2.34 2.44 15.38
CA SER A 35 1.50 1.62 14.49
C SER A 35 2.08 1.54 13.07
N TRP A 36 3.40 1.65 12.95
CA TRP A 36 4.12 1.72 11.67
C TRP A 36 5.47 1.00 11.73
N THR A 37 5.80 0.31 10.65
CA THR A 37 7.16 -0.16 10.39
C THR A 37 7.52 -0.06 8.91
N ARG A 38 8.82 -0.21 8.61
CA ARG A 38 9.37 -0.09 7.26
C ARG A 38 10.38 -1.18 6.95
N PHE A 39 10.31 -1.67 5.72
CA PHE A 39 11.29 -2.58 5.13
C PHE A 39 11.81 -2.02 3.80
N HIS A 40 13.08 -2.21 3.51
CA HIS A 40 13.69 -1.89 2.23
C HIS A 40 13.40 -2.98 1.20
N ALA A 41 13.05 -2.57 -0.02
CA ALA A 41 12.81 -3.50 -1.11
C ALA A 41 14.13 -4.11 -1.64
N LEU A 42 15.22 -3.36 -1.56
CA LEU A 42 16.56 -3.79 -1.97
C LEU A 42 17.57 -3.70 -0.80
N PRO A 43 18.69 -4.43 -0.88
CA PRO A 43 19.79 -4.28 0.08
C PRO A 43 20.35 -2.86 0.14
N ASN A 44 20.97 -2.51 1.27
CA ASN A 44 21.65 -1.22 1.49
C ASN A 44 20.75 0.01 1.29
N ALA A 45 19.44 -0.14 1.52
CA ALA A 45 18.44 0.90 1.29
C ALA A 45 18.47 1.48 -0.13
N LYS A 46 18.91 0.70 -1.13
CA LYS A 46 18.85 1.12 -2.53
C LYS A 46 17.40 1.38 -2.90
N ARG A 47 17.15 2.55 -3.50
CA ARG A 47 15.82 3.00 -3.89
C ARG A 47 15.34 2.22 -5.12
N PHE A 48 15.85 2.56 -6.29
CA PHE A 48 15.35 2.01 -7.55
C PHE A 48 16.04 0.69 -7.95
N ALA A 49 15.25 -0.26 -8.45
CA ALA A 49 15.76 -1.42 -9.17
C ALA A 49 16.20 -1.00 -10.58
N THR A 50 17.45 -1.28 -10.92
CA THR A 50 18.07 -0.94 -12.21
C THR A 50 18.39 -2.18 -13.06
N THR A 51 18.17 -3.38 -12.52
CA THR A 51 18.38 -4.66 -13.21
C THR A 51 17.20 -5.59 -12.99
N ASN A 52 17.03 -6.58 -13.87
CA ASN A 52 15.99 -7.60 -13.73
C ASN A 52 16.17 -8.43 -12.46
N ASP A 53 17.40 -8.64 -11.98
CA ASP A 53 17.63 -9.39 -10.74
C ASP A 53 17.24 -8.56 -9.52
N GLU A 54 17.46 -7.25 -9.54
CA GLU A 54 16.94 -6.36 -8.50
C GLU A 54 15.41 -6.32 -8.51
N GLN A 55 14.78 -6.27 -9.68
CA GLN A 55 13.31 -6.37 -9.79
C GLN A 55 12.78 -7.67 -9.17
N LYS A 56 13.43 -8.82 -9.40
CA LYS A 56 13.07 -10.08 -8.74
C LYS A 56 13.21 -10.02 -7.22
N VAL A 57 14.20 -9.30 -6.69
CA VAL A 57 14.36 -9.10 -5.24
C VAL A 57 13.22 -8.26 -4.68
N VAL A 58 12.86 -7.15 -5.36
CA VAL A 58 11.70 -6.32 -4.99
C VAL A 58 10.44 -7.17 -4.92
N LEU A 59 10.13 -7.91 -5.99
CA LEU A 59 8.96 -8.78 -6.05
C LEU A 59 8.97 -9.87 -4.98
N LYS A 60 10.12 -10.52 -4.76
CA LYS A 60 10.26 -11.55 -3.72
C LYS A 60 9.95 -10.99 -2.34
N ARG A 61 10.51 -9.83 -1.97
CA ARG A 61 10.28 -9.23 -0.65
C ARG A 61 8.85 -8.73 -0.52
N ALA A 62 8.31 -8.07 -1.55
CA ALA A 62 6.93 -7.58 -1.54
C ALA A 62 5.92 -8.72 -1.37
N ASN A 63 6.05 -9.80 -2.16
CA ASN A 63 5.17 -10.97 -2.06
C ASN A 63 5.31 -11.68 -0.71
N THR A 64 6.53 -11.77 -0.17
CA THR A 64 6.75 -12.33 1.17
C THR A 64 6.03 -11.52 2.24
N ILE A 65 6.24 -10.20 2.26
CA ILE A 65 5.63 -9.31 3.26
C ILE A 65 4.11 -9.31 3.12
N GLY A 66 3.56 -9.11 1.92
CA GLY A 66 2.11 -9.13 1.73
C GLY A 66 1.48 -10.49 2.07
N GLY A 67 2.17 -11.61 1.79
CA GLY A 67 1.71 -12.93 2.19
C GLY A 67 1.65 -13.12 3.71
N GLU A 68 2.59 -12.54 4.46
CA GLU A 68 2.60 -12.58 5.92
C GLU A 68 1.54 -11.65 6.55
N LEU A 69 1.20 -10.56 5.86
CA LEU A 69 0.21 -9.58 6.31
C LEU A 69 -1.21 -10.06 6.07
N PHE A 70 -1.50 -10.59 4.88
CA PHE A 70 -2.86 -10.88 4.47
C PHE A 70 -3.20 -12.37 4.53
N GLY A 71 -2.20 -13.24 4.38
CA GLY A 71 -2.44 -14.65 4.08
C GLY A 71 -2.81 -14.86 2.61
N VAL A 72 -2.50 -16.07 2.10
CA VAL A 72 -2.76 -16.45 0.72
C VAL A 72 -4.26 -16.66 0.51
N GLY A 73 -4.82 -16.09 -0.56
CA GLY A 73 -6.23 -16.18 -0.94
C GLY A 73 -7.15 -15.20 -0.21
N SER A 74 -6.62 -14.42 0.73
CA SER A 74 -7.40 -13.42 1.47
C SER A 74 -7.84 -12.29 0.55
N GLU A 75 -9.08 -11.85 0.75
CA GLU A 75 -9.62 -10.70 0.03
C GLU A 75 -9.05 -9.41 0.62
N VAL A 76 -8.53 -8.54 -0.25
CA VAL A 76 -7.90 -7.27 0.11
C VAL A 76 -8.43 -6.15 -0.76
N TRP A 77 -8.61 -4.97 -0.17
CA TRP A 77 -8.80 -3.74 -0.93
C TRP A 77 -7.51 -3.40 -1.65
N CYS A 78 -7.57 -3.26 -2.96
CA CYS A 78 -6.51 -2.68 -3.78
C CYS A 78 -6.88 -1.22 -4.02
N VAL A 79 -6.07 -0.28 -3.51
CA VAL A 79 -6.34 1.16 -3.62
C VAL A 79 -5.24 1.86 -4.43
N SER A 80 -5.64 2.62 -5.45
CA SER A 80 -4.73 3.43 -6.27
C SER A 80 -5.04 4.92 -6.11
N LEU A 81 -3.99 5.72 -6.05
CA LEU A 81 -4.01 7.16 -5.87
C LEU A 81 -3.49 7.83 -7.15
N GLN A 82 -4.32 8.62 -7.83
CA GLN A 82 -3.96 9.30 -9.08
C GLN A 82 -3.95 10.81 -8.90
N PHE A 83 -2.75 11.40 -8.89
CA PHE A 83 -2.52 12.84 -8.77
C PHE A 83 -2.68 13.51 -10.14
N ARG A 84 -3.65 14.42 -10.27
CA ARG A 84 -4.02 15.01 -11.57
C ARG A 84 -2.95 15.94 -12.15
N ASP A 85 -2.28 16.70 -11.30
CA ASP A 85 -1.43 17.80 -11.76
C ASP A 85 -0.01 17.34 -12.13
N PHE A 86 0.37 16.11 -11.74
CA PHE A 86 1.73 15.62 -11.93
C PHE A 86 1.83 14.41 -12.86
N ARG A 87 0.86 13.46 -12.85
CA ARG A 87 0.96 12.17 -13.57
C ARG A 87 -0.41 11.50 -13.81
N ALA A 88 -1.43 12.24 -14.23
CA ALA A 88 -2.75 11.64 -14.48
C ALA A 88 -2.68 10.57 -15.59
N ARG A 89 -2.64 9.28 -15.23
CA ARG A 89 -3.03 8.23 -16.18
C ARG A 89 -4.56 8.22 -16.25
N PRO A 90 -5.17 8.14 -17.44
CA PRO A 90 -6.61 7.89 -17.53
C PRO A 90 -6.98 6.65 -16.70
N ALA A 91 -8.11 6.73 -15.99
CA ALA A 91 -8.64 5.72 -15.06
C ALA A 91 -8.85 4.29 -15.63
N GLY A 92 -8.48 4.03 -16.88
CA GLY A 92 -8.60 2.74 -17.57
C GLY A 92 -7.28 2.01 -17.87
N LEU A 93 -6.14 2.42 -17.31
CA LEU A 93 -4.81 1.92 -17.71
C LEU A 93 -3.93 1.35 -16.58
N LEU A 94 -4.49 1.01 -15.42
CA LEU A 94 -3.75 0.17 -14.46
C LEU A 94 -3.85 -1.29 -14.94
N HIS A 95 -2.98 -1.68 -15.86
CA HIS A 95 -2.91 -3.05 -16.36
C HIS A 95 -2.84 -4.03 -15.18
N GLY A 96 -3.79 -4.96 -15.10
CA GLY A 96 -3.86 -5.98 -14.04
C GLY A 96 -4.48 -5.53 -12.72
N TRP A 97 -4.95 -4.28 -12.61
CA TRP A 97 -5.72 -3.82 -11.45
C TRP A 97 -7.12 -4.46 -11.42
N PRO A 98 -7.76 -4.62 -10.24
CA PRO A 98 -9.03 -5.32 -10.16
C PRO A 98 -10.09 -4.73 -11.10
N SER A 99 -10.70 -5.61 -11.91
CA SER A 99 -11.76 -5.21 -12.83
C SER A 99 -12.96 -4.71 -12.03
N GLY A 100 -13.45 -3.51 -12.37
CA GLY A 100 -14.56 -2.88 -11.65
C GLY A 100 -14.16 -2.01 -10.47
N SER A 101 -12.87 -1.66 -10.30
CA SER A 101 -12.50 -0.60 -9.36
C SER A 101 -13.31 0.67 -9.60
N LEU A 102 -13.94 1.16 -8.54
CA LEU A 102 -14.78 2.35 -8.59
C LEU A 102 -13.94 3.58 -8.24
N LYS A 103 -14.21 4.68 -8.92
CA LYS A 103 -13.75 5.98 -8.45
C LYS A 103 -14.56 6.34 -7.21
N LEU A 104 -13.89 6.44 -6.07
CA LEU A 104 -14.54 6.57 -4.77
C LEU A 104 -14.56 7.99 -4.23
N GLN A 105 -13.51 8.76 -4.50
CA GLN A 105 -13.38 10.12 -4.00
C GLN A 105 -12.46 10.94 -4.90
N HIS A 106 -12.69 12.25 -4.84
CA HIS A 106 -11.87 13.29 -5.41
C HIS A 106 -11.53 14.25 -4.28
N SER A 107 -10.26 14.34 -3.91
CA SER A 107 -9.82 15.19 -2.80
C SER A 107 -8.74 16.14 -3.28
N VAL A 108 -8.76 17.34 -2.73
CA VAL A 108 -7.68 18.30 -2.82
C VAL A 108 -6.85 18.18 -1.55
N VAL A 109 -5.58 17.80 -1.68
CA VAL A 109 -4.66 17.64 -0.56
C VAL A 109 -3.58 18.71 -0.68
N GLY A 110 -3.43 19.52 0.36
CA GLY A 110 -2.25 20.37 0.48
C GLY A 110 -1.02 19.48 0.66
N ASP A 111 -0.13 19.46 -0.32
CA ASP A 111 1.14 18.78 -0.21
C ASP A 111 2.10 19.67 0.61
N PRO A 112 2.69 19.19 1.72
CA PRO A 112 3.60 20.01 2.52
C PRO A 112 4.87 20.43 1.76
N TYR A 113 5.12 19.87 0.56
CA TYR A 113 6.25 20.17 -0.30
C TYR A 113 5.87 20.98 -1.56
N VAL A 114 4.59 21.29 -1.76
CA VAL A 114 4.11 22.06 -2.92
C VAL A 114 3.13 23.12 -2.42
N ASP A 115 3.36 24.39 -2.78
CA ASP A 115 2.49 25.50 -2.36
C ASP A 115 1.07 25.45 -2.97
N GLU A 116 0.81 24.46 -3.84
CA GLU A 116 -0.46 24.28 -4.53
C GLU A 116 -1.19 23.02 -4.06
N ASP A 117 -2.49 23.21 -3.93
CA ASP A 117 -3.49 22.19 -3.66
C ASP A 117 -3.46 21.10 -4.76
N VAL A 118 -3.07 19.87 -4.40
CA VAL A 118 -2.97 18.77 -5.37
C VAL A 118 -4.25 17.98 -5.39
N THR A 119 -4.80 17.77 -6.58
CA THR A 119 -6.01 16.97 -6.74
C THR A 119 -5.70 15.49 -6.91
N VAL A 120 -6.32 14.63 -6.09
CA VAL A 120 -6.13 13.17 -6.12
C VAL A 120 -7.46 12.46 -6.32
N ASP A 121 -7.49 11.57 -7.32
CA ASP A 121 -8.57 10.62 -7.52
C ASP A 121 -8.21 9.28 -6.83
N VAL A 122 -9.12 8.76 -6.01
CA VAL A 122 -8.98 7.45 -5.33
C VAL A 122 -9.80 6.39 -6.07
N TYR A 123 -9.14 5.31 -6.45
CA TYR A 123 -9.78 4.12 -7.04
C TYR A 123 -9.57 2.93 -6.13
N ALA A 124 -10.64 2.20 -5.79
CA ALA A 124 -10.51 0.96 -5.04
C ALA A 124 -11.36 -0.17 -5.62
N GLY A 125 -10.86 -1.38 -5.48
CA GLY A 125 -11.59 -2.62 -5.77
C GLY A 125 -11.07 -3.76 -4.91
N LEU A 126 -11.88 -4.81 -4.76
CA LEU A 126 -11.50 -6.02 -4.04
C LEU A 126 -10.85 -7.02 -5.01
N ASP A 127 -9.81 -7.68 -4.53
CA ASP A 127 -9.22 -8.84 -5.19
C ASP A 127 -8.57 -9.75 -4.13
N ARG A 128 -8.08 -10.91 -4.53
CA ARG A 128 -7.39 -11.84 -3.63
C ARG A 128 -5.89 -11.65 -3.68
N TRP A 129 -5.27 -11.65 -2.51
CA TRP A 129 -3.82 -11.67 -2.39
C TRP A 129 -3.28 -13.06 -2.70
N GLU A 130 -2.50 -13.16 -3.78
CA GLU A 130 -1.79 -14.37 -4.18
C GLU A 130 -0.36 -13.99 -4.56
N PRO A 131 0.66 -14.82 -4.25
CA PRO A 131 2.02 -14.58 -4.72
C PRO A 131 2.05 -14.40 -6.24
N GLY A 132 2.61 -13.29 -6.71
CA GLY A 132 2.70 -12.96 -8.13
C GLY A 132 1.49 -12.22 -8.70
N ARG A 133 0.37 -12.13 -7.99
CA ARG A 133 -0.87 -11.50 -8.49
C ARG A 133 -0.66 -10.04 -8.86
N PHE A 134 0.13 -9.34 -8.05
CA PHE A 134 0.33 -7.90 -8.16
C PHE A 134 1.72 -7.50 -8.65
N ASP A 135 2.48 -8.43 -9.25
CA ASP A 135 3.88 -8.18 -9.62
C ASP A 135 4.04 -7.00 -10.58
N ALA A 136 3.13 -6.85 -11.56
CA ALA A 136 3.17 -5.73 -12.49
C ALA A 136 3.04 -4.39 -11.75
N GLN A 137 2.09 -4.29 -10.83
CA GLN A 137 1.83 -3.08 -10.04
C GLN A 137 2.97 -2.81 -9.07
N LEU A 138 3.50 -3.84 -8.41
CA LEU A 138 4.63 -3.72 -7.50
C LEU A 138 5.87 -3.19 -8.21
N LEU A 139 6.10 -3.59 -9.47
CA LEU A 139 7.18 -3.01 -10.29
C LEU A 139 6.89 -1.57 -10.72
N GLU A 140 5.66 -1.23 -11.11
CA GLU A 140 5.30 0.17 -11.40
C GLU A 140 5.48 1.07 -10.17
N ILE A 141 5.17 0.58 -8.97
CA ILE A 141 5.39 1.31 -7.70
C ILE A 141 6.88 1.44 -7.41
N ALA A 142 7.66 0.38 -7.63
CA ALA A 142 9.11 0.40 -7.46
C ALA A 142 9.82 1.40 -8.41
N ASP A 143 9.21 1.70 -9.56
CA ASP A 143 9.66 2.71 -10.53
C ASP A 143 9.02 4.09 -10.31
N ALA A 144 8.33 4.29 -9.18
CA ALA A 144 7.55 5.50 -8.86
C ALA A 144 6.49 5.87 -9.93
N ALA A 145 6.09 4.93 -10.78
CA ALA A 145 5.13 5.12 -11.86
C ALA A 145 3.68 4.90 -11.42
N LEU A 146 3.47 4.22 -10.29
CA LEU A 146 2.18 3.98 -9.66
C LEU A 146 2.23 4.34 -8.18
N ASN A 147 1.16 4.96 -7.66
CA ASN A 147 0.94 5.13 -6.23
C ASN A 147 -0.28 4.30 -5.82
N ALA A 148 -0.06 3.32 -4.96
CA ALA A 148 -1.08 2.36 -4.56
C ALA A 148 -0.73 1.68 -3.23
N PHE A 149 -1.74 1.13 -2.57
CA PHE A 149 -1.60 0.33 -1.36
C PHE A 149 -2.67 -0.76 -1.30
N TRP A 150 -2.45 -1.73 -0.42
CA TRP A 150 -3.40 -2.79 -0.12
C TRP A 150 -3.88 -2.66 1.32
N PHE A 151 -5.16 -2.94 1.54
CA PHE A 151 -5.81 -2.78 2.83
C PHE A 151 -6.69 -3.99 3.18
N GLU A 152 -6.50 -4.50 4.39
CA GLU A 152 -7.34 -5.51 5.02
C GLU A 152 -8.03 -4.88 6.23
N PRO A 153 -9.39 -4.78 6.25
CA PRO A 153 -10.10 -4.00 7.25
C PRO A 153 -10.31 -4.69 8.59
N SER A 154 -10.36 -6.03 8.65
CA SER A 154 -10.70 -6.74 9.90
C SER A 154 -9.64 -6.54 10.99
N GLU A 155 -8.37 -6.62 10.62
CA GLU A 155 -7.22 -6.37 11.52
C GLU A 155 -6.64 -4.95 11.30
N GLY A 156 -7.14 -4.24 10.30
CA GLY A 156 -6.72 -2.88 10.00
C GLY A 156 -5.28 -2.84 9.48
N ILE A 157 -4.96 -3.69 8.52
CA ILE A 157 -3.61 -3.84 7.98
C ILE A 157 -3.50 -3.09 6.66
N VAL A 158 -2.50 -2.21 6.55
CA VAL A 158 -2.14 -1.52 5.31
C VAL A 158 -0.73 -1.87 4.88
N PHE A 159 -0.61 -2.34 3.63
CA PHE A 159 0.65 -2.56 2.93
C PHE A 159 0.83 -1.48 1.86
N LYS A 160 1.75 -0.54 2.09
CA LYS A 160 2.03 0.59 1.21
C LYS A 160 3.45 0.50 0.64
N PRO A 161 3.64 -0.21 -0.49
CA PRO A 161 4.91 -0.17 -1.20
C PRO A 161 5.20 1.22 -1.77
N TYR A 162 6.49 1.52 -1.95
CA TYR A 162 7.01 2.70 -2.61
C TYR A 162 8.31 2.36 -3.34
N ASP A 163 8.89 3.34 -4.02
CA ASP A 163 10.06 3.22 -4.89
C ASP A 163 11.40 2.83 -4.22
N GLY A 164 11.38 2.44 -2.95
CA GLY A 164 12.56 1.92 -2.24
C GLY A 164 12.24 0.92 -1.12
N GLY A 165 10.97 0.55 -0.94
CA GLY A 165 10.57 -0.24 0.20
C GLY A 165 9.07 -0.33 0.40
N PHE A 166 8.71 -0.65 1.63
CA PHE A 166 7.36 -0.93 2.05
C PHE A 166 7.11 -0.27 3.40
N ASP A 167 6.09 0.58 3.46
CA ASP A 167 5.53 1.08 4.71
C ASP A 167 4.35 0.19 5.11
N LEU A 168 4.38 -0.31 6.34
CA LEU A 168 3.33 -1.15 6.89
C LEU A 168 2.64 -0.41 8.03
N TYR A 169 1.32 -0.51 8.10
CA TYR A 169 0.54 0.02 9.20
C TYR A 169 -0.42 -1.05 9.68
N MET A 170 -0.56 -1.21 10.99
CA MET A 170 -1.48 -2.18 11.59
C MET A 170 -1.83 -1.75 13.01
N LYS A 171 -2.99 -2.21 13.50
CA LYS A 171 -3.42 -1.96 14.89
C LYS A 171 -2.66 -2.80 15.92
N THR A 172 -2.14 -3.97 15.51
CA THR A 172 -1.59 -4.98 16.43
C THR A 172 -0.06 -4.96 16.50
N ALA A 173 0.49 -4.80 17.70
CA ALA A 173 1.95 -4.78 17.92
C ALA A 173 2.63 -6.15 17.73
N GLU A 174 1.93 -7.26 17.96
CA GLU A 174 2.53 -8.62 17.89
C GLU A 174 2.97 -8.98 16.46
N LEU A 175 2.13 -8.69 15.47
CA LEU A 175 2.44 -8.92 14.06
C LEU A 175 3.67 -8.10 13.62
N PHE A 176 3.79 -6.85 14.08
CA PHE A 176 4.99 -6.03 13.85
C PHE A 176 6.23 -6.71 14.40
N SER A 177 6.26 -7.02 15.70
CA SER A 177 7.45 -7.60 16.33
C SER A 177 7.86 -8.91 15.66
N ARG A 178 6.91 -9.73 15.22
CA ARG A 178 7.19 -10.97 14.48
C ARG A 178 7.84 -10.69 13.13
N LEU A 179 7.31 -9.75 12.35
CA LEU A 179 7.86 -9.37 11.04
C LEU A 179 9.24 -8.72 11.17
N GLU A 180 9.40 -7.79 12.11
CA GLU A 180 10.67 -7.08 12.36
C GLU A 180 11.77 -8.07 12.74
N ASN A 181 11.50 -8.99 13.67
CA ASN A 181 12.48 -10.01 14.07
C ASN A 181 12.83 -10.96 12.92
N ARG A 182 11.84 -11.37 12.11
CA ARG A 182 12.05 -12.32 11.01
C ARG A 182 12.79 -11.71 9.83
N TYR A 183 12.57 -10.43 9.55
CA TYR A 183 13.06 -9.73 8.37
C TYR A 183 13.96 -8.54 8.73
N VAL A 184 14.67 -8.62 9.85
CA VAL A 184 15.55 -7.56 10.38
C VAL A 184 16.61 -7.13 9.35
N ASP A 185 17.12 -8.06 8.55
CA ASP A 185 18.12 -7.79 7.49
C ASP A 185 17.58 -6.90 6.35
N TRP A 186 16.26 -6.67 6.31
CA TRP A 186 15.62 -5.81 5.31
C TRP A 186 15.30 -4.43 5.89
N MET A 187 15.52 -4.19 7.17
CA MET A 187 15.21 -2.92 7.84
C MET A 187 16.39 -1.96 7.83
N SER A 188 16.12 -0.68 8.10
CA SER A 188 17.16 0.30 8.40
C SER A 188 17.83 -0.06 9.73
N THR A 189 19.14 0.15 9.82
CA THR A 189 19.88 -0.01 11.09
C THR A 189 19.69 1.18 12.03
N ARG A 190 18.93 2.19 11.63
CA ARG A 190 18.63 3.38 12.43
C ARG A 190 17.41 3.12 13.32
N ASP A 191 17.45 3.64 14.54
CA ASP A 191 16.34 3.52 15.50
C ASP A 191 15.04 4.16 14.99
N ASP A 192 15.13 5.21 14.17
CA ASP A 192 13.99 5.90 13.56
C ASP A 192 13.39 5.16 12.35
N LYS A 193 14.02 4.04 11.93
CA LYS A 193 13.61 3.20 10.79
C LYS A 193 13.53 3.96 9.46
N LEU A 194 14.11 5.17 9.37
CA LEU A 194 14.15 5.99 8.16
C LEU A 194 15.33 5.62 7.26
#